data_AF-A0A7V5EWL1-F1
#
_entry.id   AF-A0A7V5EWL1-F1
#
_cell.length_a   1.000
_cell.length_b   1.000
_cell.length_c   1.000
_cell.angle_alpha   90.00
_cell.angle_beta   90.00
_cell.angle_gamma   90.00
#
_symmetry.space_group_name_H-M   'P 1'
#
loop_
_entity.id
_entity.type
_entity.pdbx_description
1 polymer ?
#
loop_
_entity_poly.entity_id
_entity_poly.type
_entity_poly.pdbx_seq_one_letter_code
_entity_poly.pdbx_strand_id
1 'polypeptide(L)' 'MTVRLGIGPNLAQFLLLVAVNMLVGGMLGQERTVLPLLARDEFGVDGVAATLTFIVAFGVVKAITN' A
#
# COMPACT_ATOMS: atom_id res chain seq x y z
N MET A 1 36.60 -7.32 6.90
CA MET A 1 35.31 -7.19 7.62
C MET A 1 34.35 -8.22 7.07
N THR A 2 33.86 -9.15 7.88
CA THR A 2 32.84 -10.12 7.46
C THR A 2 31.46 -9.57 7.81
N VAL A 3 30.64 -9.26 6.81
CA VAL A 3 29.26 -8.81 7.02
C VAL A 3 28.44 -10.01 7.51
N ARG A 4 27.82 -9.88 8.70
CA ARG A 4 26.94 -10.91 9.28
C ARG A 4 25.51 -10.68 8.79
N LEU A 5 25.04 -11.51 7.87
CA LEU A 5 23.70 -11.45 7.29
C LEU A 5 22.69 -12.20 8.18
N GLY A 6 21.45 -11.72 8.23
CA GLY A 6 20.34 -12.40 8.91
C GLY A 6 19.37 -11.44 9.60
N ILE A 7 18.18 -11.96 9.97
CA ILE A 7 17.14 -11.18 10.66
C ILE A 7 17.61 -10.72 12.04
N GLY A 8 18.29 -11.59 12.81
CA GLY A 8 18.79 -11.24 14.15
C GLY A 8 19.68 -9.98 14.16
N PRO A 9 20.76 -9.95 13.36
CA PRO A 9 21.59 -8.75 13.21
C PRO A 9 20.88 -7.51 12.65
N ASN A 10 19.75 -7.65 11.96
CA ASN A 10 19.00 -6.55 11.32
C ASN A 10 17.57 -6.39 11.87
N LEU A 11 17.33 -6.82 13.12
CA LEU A 11 15.97 -6.96 13.65
C LEU A 11 15.19 -5.65 13.61
N ALA A 12 15.83 -4.52 13.91
CA ALA A 12 15.21 -3.19 13.86
C ALA A 12 14.74 -2.82 12.44
N GLN A 13 15.57 -3.06 11.41
CA GLN A 13 15.21 -2.80 10.02
C GLN A 13 14.11 -3.75 9.54
N PHE A 14 14.16 -5.02 9.96
CA PHE A 14 13.12 -6.00 9.67
C PHE A 14 11.78 -5.57 10.27
N LEU A 15 11.75 -5.15 11.53
CA LEU A 15 10.53 -4.68 12.19
C LEU A 15 10.00 -3.40 11.54
N LEU A 16 10.88 -2.46 11.17
CA LEU A 16 10.49 -1.26 10.43
C LEU A 16 9.85 -1.63 9.09
N LEU A 17 10.45 -2.55 8.34
CA LEU A 17 9.92 -3.03 7.08
C LEU A 17 8.54 -3.68 7.27
N VAL A 18 8.39 -4.55 8.27
CA VAL A 18 7.10 -5.20 8.59
C VAL A 18 6.05 -4.14 8.95
N ALA A 19 6.38 -3.17 9.80
CA ALA A 19 5.47 -2.13 10.23
C ALA A 19 5.00 -1.25 9.06
N VAL A 20 5.92 -0.80 8.21
CA VAL A 20 5.59 0.01 7.03
C VAL A 20 4.75 -0.77 6.03
N ASN A 21 5.10 -2.04 5.75
CA ASN A 21 4.29 -2.88 4.86
C ASN A 21 2.90 -3.16 5.43
N MET A 22 2.79 -3.37 6.74
CA MET A 22 1.51 -3.56 7.41
C MET A 22 0.65 -2.30 7.33
N LEU A 23 1.22 -1.12 7.57
CA LEU A 23 0.48 0.15 7.49
C LEU A 23 -0.03 0.42 6.07
N VAL A 24 0.82 0.25 5.06
CA VAL A 24 0.45 0.43 3.66
C VAL A 24 -0.60 -0.62 3.24
N GLY A 25 -0.41 -1.88 3.62
CA GLY A 25 -1.37 -2.95 3.33
C GLY A 25 -2.72 -2.74 4.01
N GLY A 26 -2.74 -2.26 5.26
CA GLY A 26 -3.95 -1.93 6.00
C GLY A 26 -4.74 -0.80 5.36
N MET A 27 -4.07 0.32 5.05
CA MET A 27 -4.71 1.45 4.36
C MET A 27 -5.27 1.04 3.00
N LEU A 28 -4.47 0.34 2.19
CA LEU A 28 -4.89 -0.15 0.88
C LEU A 28 -6.08 -1.12 0.96
N GLY A 29 -6.08 -1.99 1.98
CA GLY A 29 -7.17 -2.92 2.24
C GLY A 29 -8.49 -2.20 2.54
N GLN A 30 -8.44 -1.14 3.35
CA GLN A 30 -9.63 -0.31 3.63
C GLN A 30 -10.11 0.44 2.39
N GLU A 31 -9.18 1.00 1.61
CA GLU A 31 -9.56 1.79 0.44
C GLU A 31 -10.21 0.92 -0.64
N ARG A 32 -9.72 -0.30 -0.88
CA ARG A 32 -10.31 -1.24 -1.84
C ARG A 32 -11.70 -1.75 -1.44
N THR A 33 -12.05 -1.72 -0.16
CA THR A 33 -13.39 -2.14 0.28
C THR A 33 -14.37 -0.98 0.30
N VAL A 34 -13.93 0.22 0.68
CA VAL A 34 -14.81 1.39 0.86
C VAL A 34 -14.94 2.22 -0.41
N LEU A 35 -13.85 2.49 -1.12
CA LEU A 35 -13.84 3.44 -2.25
C LEU A 35 -14.73 2.98 -3.42
N PRO A 36 -14.75 1.70 -3.85
CA PRO A 36 -15.63 1.26 -4.94
C PRO A 36 -17.11 1.33 -4.57
N LEU A 37 -17.45 1.12 -3.29
CA LEU A 37 -18.82 1.25 -2.80
C LEU A 37 -19.25 2.71 -2.81
N LEU A 38 -18.44 3.61 -2.23
CA LEU A 38 -18.70 5.04 -2.23
C LEU A 38 -18.80 5.62 -3.66
N ALA A 39 -17.91 5.21 -4.55
CA ALA A 39 -17.91 5.63 -5.95
C ALA A 39 -19.21 5.23 -6.68
N ARG A 40 -19.74 4.04 -6.41
CA ARG A 40 -20.99 3.56 -7.01
C ARG A 40 -22.21 4.24 -6.37
N ASP A 41 -22.28 4.24 -5.04
CA ASP A 41 -23.48 4.60 -4.31
C ASP A 41 -23.69 6.12 -4.26
N GLU A 42 -22.63 6.91 -4.15
CA GLU A 42 -22.71 8.38 -4.03
C GLU A 42 -22.46 9.09 -5.37
N PHE A 43 -21.57 8.56 -6.20
CA PHE A 43 -21.10 9.24 -7.42
C PHE A 43 -21.55 8.56 -8.73
N GLY A 44 -22.20 7.38 -8.67
CA GLY A 44 -22.64 6.64 -9.85
C GLY A 44 -21.50 6.14 -10.76
N VAL A 45 -20.27 6.07 -10.25
CA VAL A 45 -19.07 5.64 -10.99
C VAL A 45 -18.85 4.14 -10.80
N ASP A 46 -18.49 3.42 -11.87
CA ASP A 46 -18.18 1.99 -11.76
C ASP A 46 -16.94 1.77 -10.86
N GLY A 47 -17.08 0.88 -9.87
CA GLY A 47 -16.01 0.46 -8.97
C GLY A 47 -14.75 -0.06 -9.68
N VAL A 48 -14.86 -0.58 -10.90
CA VAL A 48 -13.67 -0.96 -11.71
C VAL A 48 -12.85 0.28 -12.09
N ALA A 49 -13.51 1.35 -12.53
CA ALA A 49 -12.84 2.60 -12.89
C ALA A 49 -12.17 3.25 -11.66
N ALA A 50 -12.88 3.28 -10.52
CA ALA A 50 -12.32 3.79 -9.27
C ALA A 50 -11.08 2.99 -8.82
N THR A 51 -11.14 1.66 -8.92
CA THR A 51 -10.01 0.78 -8.57
C THR A 51 -8.80 0.99 -9.50
N LEU A 52 -9.02 1.13 -10.81
CA LEU A 52 -7.95 1.37 -11.78
C LEU A 52 -7.29 2.74 -11.55
N THR A 53 -8.08 3.80 -11.36
CA THR A 53 -7.56 5.14 -11.04
C THR A 53 -6.74 5.12 -9.76
N PHE A 54 -7.22 4.43 -8.72
CA PHE A 54 -6.48 4.24 -7.48
C PHE A 54 -5.12 3.57 -7.74
N ILE A 55 -5.09 2.45 -8.48
CA ILE A 55 -3.84 1.73 -8.78
C ILE A 55 -2.84 2.63 -9.51
N VAL A 56 -3.31 3.39 -10.50
CA VAL A 56 -2.46 4.32 -11.28
C VAL A 56 -1.91 5.42 -10.37
N ALA A 57 -2.76 6.12 -9.62
CA ALA A 57 -2.34 7.20 -8.73
C ALA A 57 -1.35 6.71 -7.66
N PHE A 58 -1.65 5.58 -7.01
CA PHE A 58 -0.77 4.94 -6.04
C PHE A 58 0.58 4.57 -6.65
N GLY A 59 0.58 3.96 -7.83
CA GLY A 59 1.80 3.58 -8.55
C GLY A 59 2.67 4.78 -8.91
N VAL A 60 2.07 5.86 -9.41
CA VAL A 60 2.78 7.10 -9.77
C VAL A 60 3.41 7.74 -8.54
N VAL A 61 2.67 7.88 -7.44
CA VAL A 61 3.21 8.46 -6.20
C VAL A 61 4.41 7.64 -5.72
N LYS A 62 4.27 6.31 -5.68
CA LYS A 62 5.36 5.42 -5.25
C LYS A 62 6.60 5.56 -6.13
N ALA A 63 6.43 5.64 -7.45
CA ALA A 63 7.53 5.80 -8.40
C ALA A 63 8.29 7.12 -8.23
N ILE A 64 7.63 8.18 -7.76
CA ILE A 64 8.26 9.48 -7.50
C ILE A 64 8.97 9.48 -6.14
N THR A 65 8.40 8.81 -5.13
CA THR A 65 8.87 8.89 -3.73
C THR A 65 9.93 7.86 -3.33
N ASN A 66 10.16 6.81 -4.12
CA ASN A 66 11.07 5.70 -3.81
C ASN A 66 12.24 5.62 -4.79
#